data_AF-A0A0F9E9Z7-F1
#
_entry.id   AF-A0A0F9E9Z7-F1
#
_cell.length_a   1.000
_cell.length_b   1.000
_cell.length_c   1.000
_cell.angle_alpha   90.00
_cell.angle_beta   90.00
_cell.angle_gamma   90.00
#
_symmetry.space_group_name_H-M   'P 1'
#
loop_
_entity.id
_entity.type
_entity.pdbx_description
1 polymer ?
#
loop_
_entity_poly.entity_id
_entity_poly.type
_entity_poly.pdbx_seq_one_letter_code
_entity_poly.pdbx_strand_id
1 'polypeptide(L)'
;MSHFVVGVVLPYSTYGSDQEIDEYLANVLWRYDENRSVPEYDQPCGCADWRVSKLVCATILEQFGDFNAVFRQPWNDRVDQHPDMQVLAESWRETWTPDERHEYYHLRSGIRERVEEEMGGWKAHTAPYFETQDRLRDEHPLAGVPDEGCEDCHGTGIARSTYNPEAKWDWWVIGGRWDGFMSQAEDIIEGTDAFDQAPYDDKFKTYERNICTVEELLARVEADPDRRTFALLTDRWIEQGDMGWWGMVSDEKDPDEWNRQYLMVLR
;
A
#
# COMPACT_ATOMS: atom_id res chain seq x y z
N MET A 1 3.80 0.89 10.23
CA MET A 1 2.82 1.28 9.20
C MET A 1 2.49 0.02 8.46
N SER A 2 1.25 -0.46 8.49
CA SER A 2 0.90 -1.57 7.62
C SER A 2 0.54 -1.03 6.24
N HIS A 3 1.12 -1.62 5.19
CA HIS A 3 1.10 -1.04 3.85
C HIS A 3 -0.01 -1.60 2.94
N PHE A 4 -0.47 -2.84 3.19
CA PHE A 4 -1.54 -3.47 2.43
C PHE A 4 -2.20 -4.63 3.21
N VAL A 5 -3.34 -5.12 2.70
CA VAL A 5 -4.08 -6.28 3.25
C VAL A 5 -3.78 -7.53 2.44
N VAL A 6 -3.49 -8.63 3.14
CA VAL A 6 -3.32 -9.98 2.56
C VAL A 6 -4.47 -10.87 3.02
N GLY A 7 -5.19 -11.50 2.10
CA GLY A 7 -6.05 -12.62 2.41
C GLY A 7 -5.26 -13.93 2.40
N VAL A 8 -5.39 -14.76 3.42
CA VAL A 8 -4.81 -16.11 3.43
C VAL A 8 -5.94 -17.13 3.43
N VAL A 9 -5.97 -17.99 2.41
CA VAL A 9 -6.96 -19.07 2.34
C VAL A 9 -6.47 -20.23 3.18
N LEU A 10 -7.24 -20.51 4.24
CA LEU A 10 -6.98 -21.64 5.10
C LEU A 10 -7.54 -22.92 4.45
N PRO A 11 -6.75 -24.01 4.34
CA PRO A 11 -7.26 -25.30 3.86
C PRO A 11 -8.38 -25.81 4.75
N TYR A 12 -9.26 -26.65 4.18
CA TYR A 12 -10.48 -27.19 4.80
C TYR A 12 -10.26 -28.09 6.03
N SER A 13 -9.09 -28.07 6.65
CA SER A 13 -8.85 -28.65 7.96
C SER A 13 -9.67 -27.90 9.01
N THR A 14 -10.36 -28.64 9.88
CA THR A 14 -10.99 -28.06 11.06
C THR A 14 -9.89 -27.61 12.02
N TYR A 15 -9.54 -26.33 12.00
CA TYR A 15 -8.75 -25.70 13.05
C TYR A 15 -9.59 -25.73 14.33
N GLY A 16 -9.10 -26.42 15.35
CA GLY A 16 -9.73 -26.55 16.66
C GLY A 16 -9.36 -25.42 17.63
N SER A 17 -8.38 -24.58 17.28
CA SER A 17 -7.98 -23.41 18.06
C SER A 17 -7.28 -22.35 17.21
N ASP A 18 -7.27 -21.11 17.71
CA ASP A 18 -6.53 -19.98 17.13
C ASP A 18 -5.03 -20.28 16.98
N GLN A 19 -4.45 -21.05 17.91
CA GLN A 19 -3.04 -21.45 17.85
C GLN A 19 -2.73 -22.29 16.61
N GLU A 20 -3.63 -23.18 16.20
CA GLU A 20 -3.42 -23.99 14.99
C GLU A 20 -3.46 -23.12 13.72
N ILE A 21 -4.24 -22.04 13.74
CA ILE A 21 -4.26 -21.05 12.66
C ILE A 21 -2.96 -20.24 12.67
N ASP A 22 -2.49 -19.77 13.83
CA ASP A 22 -1.20 -19.07 13.98
C ASP A 22 -0.04 -19.91 13.42
N GLU A 23 0.01 -21.20 13.77
CA GLU A 23 1.04 -22.13 13.29
C GLU A 23 0.97 -22.32 11.78
N TYR A 24 -0.24 -22.42 11.21
CA TYR A 24 -0.42 -22.50 9.77
C TYR A 24 0.05 -21.21 9.08
N LEU A 25 -0.38 -20.04 9.57
CA LEU A 25 -0.02 -18.74 9.02
C LEU A 25 1.49 -18.51 9.09
N ALA A 26 2.11 -18.78 10.24
CA ALA A 26 3.55 -18.70 10.40
C ALA A 26 4.27 -19.58 9.36
N ASN A 27 3.80 -20.80 9.13
CA ASN A 27 4.41 -21.70 8.15
C ASN A 27 4.26 -21.21 6.71
N VAL A 28 3.07 -20.78 6.27
CA VAL A 28 2.85 -20.37 4.88
C VAL A 28 3.40 -18.99 4.56
N LEU A 29 3.42 -18.08 5.55
CA LEU A 29 3.94 -16.72 5.38
C LEU A 29 5.46 -16.67 5.54
N TRP A 30 6.09 -17.58 6.30
CA TRP A 30 7.55 -17.58 6.53
C TRP A 30 8.38 -17.53 5.25
N ARG A 31 7.86 -18.09 4.15
CA ARG A 31 8.50 -18.02 2.84
C ARG A 31 8.76 -16.56 2.39
N TYR A 32 7.86 -15.65 2.75
CA TYR A 32 7.84 -14.25 2.32
C TYR A 32 8.32 -13.27 3.38
N ASP A 33 8.86 -13.77 4.51
CA ASP A 33 9.44 -12.95 5.58
C ASP A 33 10.75 -12.30 5.09
N GLU A 34 10.84 -10.98 5.13
CA GLU A 34 12.04 -10.22 4.81
C GLU A 34 13.23 -10.57 5.72
N ASN A 35 12.96 -10.91 6.98
CA ASN A 35 13.99 -11.23 7.98
C ASN A 35 14.54 -12.64 7.83
N ARG A 36 14.01 -13.44 6.89
CA ARG A 36 14.51 -14.76 6.59
C ARG A 36 15.84 -14.66 5.86
N SER A 37 16.89 -15.20 6.47
CA SER A 37 18.17 -15.40 5.79
C SER A 37 18.05 -16.52 4.76
N VAL A 38 18.47 -16.23 3.52
CA VAL A 38 18.60 -17.22 2.44
C VAL A 38 20.09 -17.42 2.10
N PRO A 39 20.47 -18.54 1.46
CA PRO A 39 21.83 -18.73 0.96
C PRO A 39 22.26 -17.56 0.09
N GLU A 40 23.57 -17.24 0.10
CA GLU A 40 24.12 -16.17 -0.72
C GLU A 40 23.80 -16.40 -2.21
N TYR A 41 23.35 -15.34 -2.87
CA TYR A 41 23.15 -15.29 -4.31
C TYR A 41 23.60 -13.94 -4.87
N ASP A 42 23.90 -13.93 -6.16
CA ASP A 42 24.25 -12.74 -6.91
C ASP A 42 22.97 -12.04 -7.39
N GLN A 43 22.85 -10.74 -7.15
CA GLN A 43 21.75 -9.91 -7.64
C GLN A 43 22.27 -8.60 -8.26
N PRO A 44 21.49 -7.97 -9.16
CA PRO A 44 21.81 -6.63 -9.63
C PRO A 44 21.98 -5.65 -8.47
N CYS A 45 23.03 -4.83 -8.51
CA CYS A 45 23.27 -3.80 -7.51
C CYS A 45 22.53 -2.51 -7.89
N GLY A 46 21.71 -1.97 -6.97
CA GLY A 46 20.99 -0.71 -7.17
C GLY A 46 21.86 0.55 -7.16
N CYS A 47 23.20 0.44 -7.09
CA CYS A 47 24.10 1.59 -6.99
C CYS A 47 24.02 2.55 -8.19
N ALA A 48 23.82 2.03 -9.40
CA ALA A 48 23.69 2.84 -10.61
C ALA A 48 22.46 3.74 -10.53
N ASP A 49 21.29 3.15 -10.24
CA ASP A 49 20.02 3.86 -10.16
C ASP A 49 19.99 4.86 -9.01
N TRP A 50 20.52 4.48 -7.85
CA TRP A 50 20.57 5.36 -6.70
C TRP A 50 21.49 6.56 -6.92
N ARG A 51 22.65 6.34 -7.55
CA ARG A 51 23.59 7.41 -7.90
C ARG A 51 22.96 8.40 -8.86
N VAL A 52 22.33 7.92 -9.93
CA VAL A 52 21.63 8.78 -10.89
C VAL A 52 20.47 9.52 -10.22
N SER A 53 19.66 8.83 -9.42
CA SER A 53 18.54 9.44 -8.69
C SER A 53 19.01 10.60 -7.82
N LYS A 54 20.13 10.45 -7.10
CA LYS A 54 20.71 11.52 -6.30
C LYS A 54 21.13 12.74 -7.13
N LEU A 55 21.75 12.52 -8.29
CA LEU A 55 22.19 13.60 -9.17
C LEU A 55 20.98 14.33 -9.78
N VAL A 56 19.98 13.57 -10.26
CA VAL A 56 18.75 14.11 -10.83
C VAL A 56 17.93 14.87 -9.80
N CYS A 57 17.87 14.42 -8.55
CA CYS A 57 17.16 15.13 -7.47
C CYS A 57 17.64 16.58 -7.30
N ALA A 58 18.95 16.85 -7.47
CA ALA A 58 19.47 18.20 -7.39
C ALA A 58 18.94 19.08 -8.55
N THR A 59 18.94 18.55 -9.77
CA THR A 59 18.40 19.23 -10.96
C THR A 59 16.90 19.46 -10.85
N ILE A 60 16.15 18.47 -10.37
CA ILE A 60 14.71 18.57 -10.15
C ILE A 60 14.38 19.65 -9.10
N LEU A 61 15.13 19.68 -8.00
CA LEU A 61 14.96 20.70 -6.96
C LEU A 61 15.28 22.10 -7.51
N GLU A 62 16.29 22.25 -8.37
CA GLU A 62 16.59 23.53 -9.03
C GLU A 62 15.49 23.96 -10.00
N GLN A 63 14.95 23.02 -10.78
CA GLN A 63 13.95 23.30 -11.81
C GLN A 63 12.56 23.59 -11.24
N PHE A 64 12.12 22.81 -10.26
CA PHE A 64 10.76 22.87 -9.73
C PHE A 64 10.69 23.45 -8.32
N GLY A 65 11.79 23.50 -7.57
CA GLY A 65 11.76 23.81 -6.15
C GLY A 65 11.31 22.62 -5.30
N ASP A 66 10.98 22.90 -4.04
CA ASP A 66 10.49 21.90 -3.10
C ASP A 66 9.14 21.32 -3.54
N PHE A 67 9.05 20.00 -3.65
CA PHE A 67 7.84 19.32 -4.14
C PHE A 67 6.62 19.62 -3.27
N ASN A 68 6.80 19.67 -1.96
CA ASN A 68 5.67 19.94 -1.06
C ASN A 68 5.17 21.37 -1.27
N ALA A 69 6.07 22.36 -1.33
CA ALA A 69 5.70 23.76 -1.52
C ALA A 69 5.04 24.02 -2.88
N VAL A 70 5.49 23.36 -3.94
CA VAL A 70 5.06 23.68 -5.32
C VAL A 70 3.87 22.84 -5.79
N PHE A 71 3.78 21.58 -5.37
CA PHE A 71 2.72 20.68 -5.83
C PHE A 71 1.73 20.33 -4.73
N ARG A 72 2.21 19.87 -3.57
CA ARG A 72 1.34 19.33 -2.51
C ARG A 72 0.56 20.40 -1.76
N GLN A 73 1.21 21.47 -1.33
CA GLN A 73 0.56 22.54 -0.56
C GLN A 73 -0.50 23.24 -1.39
N PRO A 74 -0.24 23.67 -2.65
CA PRO A 74 -1.28 24.30 -3.46
C PRO A 74 -2.45 23.37 -3.76
N TRP A 75 -2.20 22.06 -3.86
CA TRP A 75 -3.25 21.06 -4.00
C TRP A 75 -4.13 20.99 -2.76
N ASN A 76 -3.53 20.83 -1.59
CA ASN A 76 -4.25 20.79 -0.31
C ASN A 76 -5.00 22.11 -0.07
N ASP A 77 -4.37 23.26 -0.32
CA ASP A 77 -4.99 24.57 -0.17
C ASP A 77 -6.23 24.70 -1.05
N ARG A 78 -6.22 24.14 -2.26
CA ARG A 78 -7.38 24.19 -3.17
C ARG A 78 -8.52 23.30 -2.69
N VAL A 79 -8.21 22.12 -2.15
CA VAL A 79 -9.22 21.26 -1.50
C VAL A 79 -9.80 21.97 -0.29
N ASP A 80 -8.96 22.50 0.60
CA ASP A 80 -9.39 23.14 1.84
C ASP A 80 -10.20 24.42 1.58
N GLN A 81 -9.83 25.22 0.57
CA GLN A 81 -10.53 26.46 0.20
C GLN A 81 -11.77 26.23 -0.67
N HIS A 82 -12.10 24.99 -1.04
CA HIS A 82 -13.29 24.71 -1.82
C HIS A 82 -14.57 25.12 -1.05
N PRO A 83 -15.54 25.81 -1.67
CA PRO A 83 -16.72 26.31 -0.95
C PRO A 83 -17.49 25.23 -0.18
N ASP A 84 -17.69 24.06 -0.79
CA ASP A 84 -18.36 22.94 -0.13
C ASP A 84 -17.55 22.41 1.08
N MET A 85 -16.22 22.46 1.02
CA MET A 85 -15.36 22.06 2.14
C MET A 85 -15.47 23.03 3.31
N GLN A 86 -15.50 24.33 3.03
CA GLN A 86 -15.67 25.35 4.07
C GLN A 86 -17.03 25.21 4.76
N VAL A 87 -18.10 25.02 3.98
CA VAL A 87 -19.45 24.79 4.52
C VAL A 87 -19.50 23.51 5.36
N LEU A 88 -18.89 22.42 4.89
CA LEU A 88 -18.82 21.18 5.66
C LEU A 88 -18.03 21.37 6.95
N ALA A 89 -16.86 22.00 6.91
CA ALA A 89 -16.03 22.24 8.08
C ALA A 89 -16.75 23.05 9.18
N GLU A 90 -17.55 24.05 8.81
CA GLU A 90 -18.39 24.82 9.73
C GLU A 90 -19.48 23.98 10.42
N SER A 91 -19.88 22.86 9.81
CA SER A 91 -20.91 21.98 10.38
C SER A 91 -20.40 21.10 11.53
N TRP A 92 -19.07 20.90 11.65
CA TRP A 92 -18.46 19.99 12.61
C TRP A 92 -18.84 20.28 14.06
N ARG A 93 -19.11 19.22 14.85
CA ARG A 93 -19.34 19.33 16.30
C ARG A 93 -18.61 18.23 17.07
N GLU A 94 -17.90 18.62 18.12
CA GLU A 94 -17.21 17.70 19.04
C GLU A 94 -18.17 16.72 19.76
N THR A 95 -19.46 17.08 19.85
CA THR A 95 -20.49 16.28 20.52
C THR A 95 -21.17 15.24 19.63
N TRP A 96 -20.75 15.11 18.37
CA TRP A 96 -21.37 14.19 17.43
C TRP A 96 -21.19 12.73 17.81
N THR A 97 -22.22 11.93 17.53
CA THR A 97 -22.17 10.47 17.66
C THR A 97 -21.19 9.86 16.65
N PRO A 98 -20.80 8.58 16.81
CA PRO A 98 -20.04 7.87 15.78
C PRO A 98 -20.70 7.92 14.39
N ASP A 99 -22.01 7.69 14.29
CA ASP A 99 -22.75 7.69 13.02
C ASP A 99 -22.74 9.08 12.34
N GLU A 100 -22.93 10.15 13.11
CA GLU A 100 -22.88 11.52 12.59
C GLU A 100 -21.47 11.88 12.08
N ARG A 101 -20.42 11.42 12.77
CA ARG A 101 -19.03 11.60 12.30
C ARG A 101 -18.75 10.79 11.03
N HIS A 102 -19.28 9.57 10.94
CA HIS A 102 -19.14 8.74 9.76
C HIS A 102 -19.79 9.39 8.53
N GLU A 103 -21.02 9.93 8.67
CA GLU A 103 -21.69 10.68 7.60
C GLU A 103 -20.88 11.92 7.19
N TYR A 104 -20.32 12.66 8.15
CA TYR A 104 -19.43 13.80 7.86
C TYR A 104 -18.21 13.41 7.04
N TYR A 105 -17.53 12.31 7.39
CA TYR A 105 -16.36 11.85 6.65
C TYR A 105 -16.72 11.35 5.25
N HIS A 106 -17.87 10.70 5.07
CA HIS A 106 -18.38 10.33 3.75
C HIS A 106 -18.62 11.56 2.87
N LEU A 107 -19.30 12.59 3.38
CA LEU A 107 -19.49 13.84 2.66
C LEU A 107 -18.16 14.51 2.32
N ARG A 108 -17.21 14.50 3.27
CA ARG A 108 -15.86 15.03 3.07
C ARG A 108 -15.11 14.30 1.96
N SER A 109 -15.16 12.97 1.91
CA SER A 109 -14.55 12.18 0.84
C SER A 109 -15.16 12.55 -0.52
N GLY A 110 -16.49 12.59 -0.60
CA GLY A 110 -17.18 12.91 -1.85
C GLY A 110 -16.92 14.32 -2.37
N ILE A 111 -16.71 15.33 -1.49
CA ILE A 111 -16.26 16.66 -1.95
C ILE A 111 -14.82 16.59 -2.46
N ARG A 112 -13.92 15.88 -1.77
CA ARG A 112 -12.52 15.75 -2.18
C ARG A 112 -12.38 15.10 -3.56
N GLU A 113 -13.14 14.05 -3.83
CA GLU A 113 -13.19 13.38 -5.14
C GLU A 113 -13.62 14.34 -6.25
N ARG A 114 -14.67 15.14 -6.04
CA ARG A 114 -15.09 16.15 -7.02
C ARG A 114 -14.03 17.21 -7.28
N VAL A 115 -13.39 17.73 -6.22
CA VAL A 115 -12.31 18.71 -6.37
C VAL A 115 -11.13 18.10 -7.13
N GLU A 116 -10.81 16.83 -6.86
CA GLU A 116 -9.77 16.10 -7.57
C GLU A 116 -10.09 15.98 -9.08
N GLU A 117 -11.32 15.63 -9.44
CA GLU A 117 -11.77 15.61 -10.84
C GLU A 117 -11.66 16.99 -11.51
N GLU A 118 -12.10 18.06 -10.83
CA GLU A 118 -12.00 19.44 -11.33
C GLU A 118 -10.54 19.88 -11.56
N MET A 119 -9.62 19.38 -10.73
CA MET A 119 -8.19 19.65 -10.84
C MET A 119 -7.47 18.74 -11.85
N GLY A 120 -8.19 17.80 -12.48
CA GLY A 120 -7.62 16.86 -13.44
C GLY A 120 -6.87 15.68 -12.82
N GLY A 121 -7.01 15.47 -11.52
CA GLY A 121 -6.36 14.38 -10.78
C GLY A 121 -4.95 14.71 -10.29
N TRP A 122 -4.57 14.13 -9.14
CA TRP A 122 -3.23 14.33 -8.56
C TRP A 122 -2.11 13.89 -9.51
N LYS A 123 -2.35 12.81 -10.25
CA LYS A 123 -1.41 12.27 -11.25
C LYS A 123 -1.10 13.30 -12.35
N ALA A 124 -2.11 13.96 -12.91
CA ALA A 124 -1.90 14.96 -13.95
C ALA A 124 -1.22 16.23 -13.39
N HIS A 125 -1.61 16.66 -12.19
CA HIS A 125 -1.01 17.81 -11.51
C HIS A 125 0.50 17.63 -11.24
N THR A 126 0.90 16.41 -10.90
CA THR A 126 2.31 16.09 -10.58
C THR A 126 3.11 15.53 -11.75
N ALA A 127 2.46 15.22 -12.88
CA ALA A 127 3.11 14.66 -14.07
C ALA A 127 4.34 15.46 -14.54
N PRO A 128 4.34 16.81 -14.61
CA PRO A 128 5.52 17.55 -15.05
C PRO A 128 6.77 17.27 -14.21
N TYR A 129 6.59 17.06 -12.91
CA TYR A 129 7.69 16.75 -11.99
C TYR A 129 8.22 15.34 -12.24
N PHE A 130 7.34 14.34 -12.20
CA PHE A 130 7.73 12.93 -12.31
C PHE A 130 8.21 12.55 -13.72
N GLU A 131 7.53 13.00 -14.77
CA GLU A 131 7.97 12.75 -16.16
C GLU A 131 9.33 13.40 -16.45
N THR A 132 9.59 14.58 -15.88
CA THR A 132 10.92 15.20 -16.00
C THR A 132 11.98 14.42 -15.22
N GLN A 133 11.65 13.96 -14.01
CA GLN A 133 12.55 13.14 -13.20
C GLN A 133 12.91 11.85 -13.92
N ASP A 134 11.93 11.13 -14.45
CA ASP A 134 12.12 9.88 -15.17
C ASP A 134 12.96 10.10 -16.43
N ARG A 135 12.60 11.10 -17.25
CA ARG A 135 13.39 11.45 -18.44
C ARG A 135 14.84 11.79 -18.08
N LEU A 136 15.07 12.58 -17.04
CA LEU A 136 16.43 12.95 -16.62
C LEU A 136 17.22 11.76 -16.09
N ARG A 137 16.56 10.79 -15.45
CA ARG A 137 17.20 9.54 -15.02
C ARG A 137 17.60 8.70 -16.23
N ASP A 138 16.69 8.51 -17.17
CA ASP A 138 16.89 7.68 -18.36
C ASP A 138 17.96 8.25 -19.30
N GLU A 139 17.97 9.57 -19.49
CA GLU A 139 18.93 10.28 -20.35
C GLU A 139 20.29 10.52 -19.67
N HIS A 140 20.43 10.22 -18.37
CA HIS A 140 21.65 10.51 -17.64
C HIS A 140 22.84 9.69 -18.20
N PRO A 141 24.03 10.29 -18.42
CA PRO A 141 25.21 9.55 -18.91
C PRO A 141 25.69 8.39 -18.03
N LEU A 142 25.17 8.29 -16.81
CA LEU A 142 25.49 7.24 -15.83
C LEU A 142 24.31 6.27 -15.62
N ALA A 143 23.23 6.38 -16.38
CA ALA A 143 22.11 5.45 -16.32
C ALA A 143 22.60 4.01 -16.57
N GLY A 144 22.31 3.11 -15.63
CA GLY A 144 22.77 1.72 -15.67
C GLY A 144 24.29 1.52 -15.53
N VAL A 145 25.07 2.56 -15.24
CA VAL A 145 26.52 2.46 -15.05
C VAL A 145 26.82 2.25 -13.55
N PRO A 146 27.35 1.08 -13.15
CA PRO A 146 27.69 0.81 -11.75
C PRO A 146 28.73 1.78 -11.21
N ASP A 147 28.63 2.11 -9.93
CA ASP A 147 29.65 2.91 -9.26
C ASP A 147 30.88 2.06 -8.94
N GLU A 148 32.03 2.45 -9.49
CA GLU A 148 33.34 1.83 -9.22
C GLU A 148 33.67 1.84 -7.71
N GLY A 149 33.20 2.86 -6.98
CA GLY A 149 33.38 3.00 -5.54
C GLY A 149 32.35 2.27 -4.68
N CYS A 150 31.40 1.54 -5.26
CA CYS A 150 30.36 0.85 -4.51
C CYS A 150 30.97 -0.25 -3.61
N GLU A 151 30.62 -0.24 -2.32
CA GLU A 151 31.08 -1.25 -1.37
C GLU A 151 30.48 -2.63 -1.63
N ASP A 152 29.27 -2.69 -2.19
CA ASP A 152 28.55 -3.95 -2.40
C ASP A 152 28.97 -4.67 -3.69
N CYS A 153 29.16 -3.92 -4.78
CA CYS A 153 29.45 -4.49 -6.10
C CYS A 153 30.85 -4.18 -6.64
N HIS A 154 31.60 -3.25 -6.04
CA HIS A 154 32.93 -2.84 -6.48
C HIS A 154 33.02 -2.52 -7.99
N GLY A 155 32.01 -1.82 -8.52
CA GLY A 155 31.93 -1.47 -9.95
C GLY A 155 31.46 -2.57 -10.89
N THR A 156 31.18 -3.78 -10.40
CA THR A 156 30.70 -4.88 -11.26
C THR A 156 29.22 -4.77 -11.61
N GLY A 157 28.44 -4.02 -10.82
CA GLY A 157 26.98 -3.99 -10.93
C GLY A 157 26.28 -5.23 -10.37
N ILE A 158 27.03 -6.18 -9.78
CA ILE A 158 26.50 -7.39 -9.15
C ILE A 158 26.90 -7.38 -7.67
N ALA A 159 25.91 -7.46 -6.78
CA ALA A 159 26.11 -7.53 -5.34
C ALA A 159 25.73 -8.92 -4.82
N ARG A 160 26.46 -9.40 -3.82
CA ARG A 160 26.08 -10.61 -3.08
C ARG A 160 25.04 -10.26 -2.03
N SER A 161 24.02 -11.11 -1.92
CA SER A 161 22.92 -10.90 -1.00
C SER A 161 22.51 -12.18 -0.30
N THR A 162 22.09 -12.02 0.95
CA THR A 162 21.35 -13.04 1.72
C THR A 162 19.91 -12.60 1.99
N TYR A 163 19.48 -11.51 1.35
CA TYR A 163 18.13 -10.95 1.48
C TYR A 163 17.12 -11.85 0.80
N ASN A 164 15.97 -12.10 1.42
CA ASN A 164 14.96 -12.98 0.85
C ASN A 164 14.40 -12.39 -0.47
N PRO A 165 14.67 -13.01 -1.65
CA PRO A 165 14.16 -12.49 -2.93
C PRO A 165 12.64 -12.64 -3.06
N GLU A 166 12.01 -13.44 -2.19
CA GLU A 166 10.56 -13.62 -2.12
C GLU A 166 9.94 -12.77 -1.00
N ALA A 167 10.69 -11.86 -0.38
CA ALA A 167 10.18 -11.00 0.68
C ALA A 167 8.94 -10.21 0.22
N LYS A 168 7.91 -10.19 1.08
CA LYS A 168 6.70 -9.38 0.89
C LYS A 168 6.38 -8.49 2.09
N TRP A 169 6.95 -8.80 3.25
CA TRP A 169 6.70 -8.09 4.49
C TRP A 169 7.89 -8.20 5.46
N ASP A 170 8.05 -7.18 6.30
CA ASP A 170 8.96 -7.15 7.45
C ASP A 170 8.24 -7.57 8.75
N TRP A 171 6.93 -7.30 8.83
CA TRP A 171 6.05 -7.70 9.92
C TRP A 171 4.58 -7.78 9.49
N TRP A 172 3.79 -8.65 10.13
CA TRP A 172 2.35 -8.76 9.92
C TRP A 172 1.59 -8.95 11.24
N VAL A 173 0.29 -8.67 11.20
CA VAL A 173 -0.66 -8.88 12.30
C VAL A 173 -2.05 -9.17 11.74
N ILE A 174 -2.85 -9.97 12.45
CA ILE A 174 -4.25 -10.20 12.11
C ILE A 174 -5.05 -8.91 12.29
N GLY A 175 -5.83 -8.51 11.27
CA GLY A 175 -6.67 -7.31 11.27
C GLY A 175 -5.87 -6.01 11.30
N GLY A 176 -5.45 -5.63 12.51
CA GLY A 176 -4.63 -4.44 12.76
C GLY A 176 -5.35 -3.16 12.31
N ARG A 177 -4.74 -2.42 11.38
CA ARG A 177 -5.36 -1.23 10.77
C ARG A 177 -6.66 -1.57 10.01
N TRP A 178 -6.77 -2.77 9.46
CA TRP A 178 -7.93 -3.21 8.69
C TRP A 178 -8.73 -4.28 9.45
N ASP A 179 -8.77 -4.18 10.77
CA ASP A 179 -9.67 -5.02 11.57
C ASP A 179 -11.10 -4.94 11.05
N GLY A 180 -11.78 -6.08 10.99
CA GLY A 180 -13.14 -6.15 10.47
C GLY A 180 -13.23 -6.17 8.95
N PHE A 181 -12.14 -5.98 8.20
CA PHE A 181 -12.17 -6.03 6.73
C PHE A 181 -12.78 -7.35 6.23
N MET A 182 -12.35 -8.47 6.83
CA MET A 182 -12.82 -9.80 6.45
C MET A 182 -14.20 -10.15 7.01
N SER A 183 -14.55 -9.75 8.24
CA SER A 183 -15.82 -10.14 8.87
C SER A 183 -16.96 -9.11 8.72
N GLN A 184 -16.66 -7.90 8.26
CA GLN A 184 -17.55 -6.73 8.32
C GLN A 184 -17.94 -6.34 9.75
N ALA A 185 -17.05 -6.52 10.73
CA ALA A 185 -17.28 -5.96 12.07
C ALA A 185 -17.51 -4.45 11.94
N GLU A 186 -18.64 -3.95 12.44
CA GLU A 186 -19.14 -2.56 12.25
C GLU A 186 -18.19 -1.47 12.78
N ASP A 187 -17.13 -1.85 13.50
CA ASP A 187 -16.11 -0.93 14.04
C ASP A 187 -14.91 -0.70 13.10
N ILE A 188 -15.07 -0.76 11.78
CA ILE A 188 -14.00 -0.26 10.90
C ILE A 188 -13.91 1.25 11.18
N ILE A 189 -12.91 1.66 11.97
CA ILE A 189 -12.66 3.06 12.29
C ILE A 189 -12.06 3.72 11.05
N GLU A 190 -12.88 3.95 10.03
CA GLU A 190 -12.57 4.88 8.96
C GLU A 190 -12.66 6.30 9.52
N GLY A 191 -11.53 7.02 9.49
CA GLY A 191 -11.54 8.46 9.65
C GLY A 191 -11.41 9.02 11.06
N THR A 192 -11.02 8.26 12.09
CA THR A 192 -10.51 8.95 13.29
C THR A 192 -9.03 9.26 13.11
N ASP A 193 -8.60 10.40 13.65
CA ASP A 193 -7.19 10.76 13.87
C ASP A 193 -6.43 9.74 14.75
N ALA A 194 -7.00 8.55 15.01
CA ALA A 194 -6.38 7.39 15.61
C ALA A 194 -5.44 6.63 14.65
N PHE A 195 -4.89 7.32 13.64
CA PHE A 195 -3.78 6.82 12.83
C PHE A 195 -2.58 6.40 13.71
N ASP A 196 -2.46 6.97 14.92
CA ASP A 196 -1.34 6.75 15.83
C ASP A 196 -1.63 5.91 17.09
N GLN A 197 -2.87 5.61 17.50
CA GLN A 197 -3.10 5.00 18.84
C GLN A 197 -4.13 3.86 18.96
N ALA A 198 -4.94 3.55 17.95
CA ALA A 198 -6.00 2.52 18.09
C ALA A 198 -5.78 1.16 17.36
N PRO A 199 -5.11 1.05 16.19
CA PRO A 199 -5.19 -0.18 15.37
C PRO A 199 -4.29 -1.34 15.84
N TYR A 200 -3.60 -1.20 16.98
CA TYR A 200 -2.72 -2.24 17.52
C TYR A 200 -3.15 -2.74 18.91
N ASP A 201 -4.36 -2.39 19.36
CA ASP A 201 -4.97 -3.03 20.54
C ASP A 201 -5.28 -4.50 20.21
N ASP A 202 -5.06 -5.40 21.17
CA ASP A 202 -5.24 -6.84 20.98
C ASP A 202 -6.69 -7.22 20.69
N LYS A 203 -7.67 -6.38 21.08
CA LYS A 203 -9.08 -6.59 20.71
C LYS A 203 -9.36 -6.55 19.21
N PHE A 204 -8.48 -5.93 18.42
CA PHE A 204 -8.58 -5.80 16.96
C PHE A 204 -7.72 -6.84 16.20
N LYS A 205 -7.12 -7.79 16.93
CA LYS A 205 -6.22 -8.82 16.38
C LYS A 205 -6.78 -10.22 16.56
N THR A 206 -8.10 -10.35 16.49
CA THR A 206 -8.79 -11.63 16.72
C THR A 206 -9.23 -12.26 15.40
N TYR A 207 -9.22 -13.58 15.37
CA TYR A 207 -9.69 -14.35 14.21
C TYR A 207 -11.17 -14.14 13.95
N GLU A 208 -12.01 -14.12 14.99
CA GLU A 208 -13.45 -13.90 14.89
C GLU A 208 -13.81 -12.62 14.09
N ARG A 209 -12.99 -11.57 14.22
CA ARG A 209 -13.19 -10.29 13.51
C ARG A 209 -12.48 -10.21 12.16
N ASN A 210 -11.63 -11.18 11.82
CA ASN A 210 -10.75 -11.10 10.65
C ASN A 210 -10.75 -12.37 9.80
N ILE A 211 -11.79 -13.18 9.93
CA ILE A 211 -12.02 -14.38 9.14
C ILE A 211 -13.42 -14.36 8.52
N CYS A 212 -13.54 -15.00 7.36
CA CYS A 212 -14.81 -15.26 6.69
C CYS A 212 -14.65 -16.53 5.85
N THR A 213 -15.77 -17.05 5.36
CA THR A 213 -15.73 -18.12 4.36
C THR A 213 -15.33 -17.58 2.99
N VAL A 214 -14.75 -18.45 2.15
CA VAL A 214 -14.46 -18.12 0.76
C VAL A 214 -15.72 -17.71 0.01
N GLU A 215 -16.86 -18.36 0.29
CA GLU A 215 -18.16 -18.03 -0.31
C GLU A 215 -18.62 -16.61 0.03
N GLU A 216 -18.50 -16.19 1.29
CA GLU A 216 -18.82 -14.82 1.72
C GLU A 216 -17.87 -13.79 1.09
N LEU A 217 -16.58 -14.08 1.00
CA LEU A 217 -15.62 -13.19 0.32
C LEU A 217 -15.93 -13.08 -1.17
N LEU A 218 -16.21 -14.19 -1.85
CA LEU A 218 -16.59 -14.23 -3.26
C LEU A 218 -17.84 -13.39 -3.53
N ALA A 219 -18.92 -13.62 -2.77
CA ALA A 219 -20.16 -12.88 -2.94
C ALA A 219 -19.96 -11.36 -2.78
N ARG A 220 -19.08 -10.95 -1.85
CA ARG A 220 -18.73 -9.55 -1.64
C ARG A 220 -17.93 -8.96 -2.79
N VAL A 221 -16.87 -9.64 -3.24
CA VAL A 221 -16.03 -9.16 -4.35
C VAL A 221 -16.80 -9.12 -5.66
N GLU A 222 -17.73 -10.06 -5.87
CA GLU A 222 -18.62 -10.05 -7.04
C GLU A 222 -19.63 -8.88 -7.02
N ALA A 223 -20.11 -8.51 -5.83
CA ALA A 223 -21.00 -7.36 -5.66
C ALA A 223 -20.26 -6.02 -5.73
N ASP A 224 -19.05 -5.97 -5.16
CA ASP A 224 -18.21 -4.79 -5.06
C ASP A 224 -16.72 -5.18 -5.21
N PRO A 225 -16.15 -4.94 -6.41
CA PRO A 225 -14.73 -5.11 -6.70
C PRO A 225 -13.78 -4.54 -5.64
N ASP A 226 -14.11 -3.43 -4.98
CA ASP A 226 -13.17 -2.75 -4.07
C ASP A 226 -13.04 -3.47 -2.71
N ARG A 227 -13.85 -4.52 -2.49
CA ARG A 227 -13.73 -5.42 -1.33
C ARG A 227 -12.64 -6.48 -1.47
N ARG A 228 -11.83 -6.45 -2.54
CA ARG A 228 -10.66 -7.34 -2.69
C ARG A 228 -9.56 -6.97 -1.70
N THR A 229 -8.83 -7.98 -1.24
CA THR A 229 -7.52 -7.74 -0.64
C THR A 229 -6.50 -7.37 -1.72
N PHE A 230 -5.41 -6.71 -1.32
CA PHE A 230 -4.33 -6.36 -2.24
C PHE A 230 -3.57 -7.59 -2.73
N ALA A 231 -3.40 -8.58 -1.85
CA ALA A 231 -2.79 -9.87 -2.16
C ALA A 231 -3.57 -11.03 -1.56
N LEU A 232 -3.54 -12.17 -2.23
CA LEU A 232 -4.16 -13.42 -1.79
C LEU A 232 -3.12 -14.53 -1.78
N LEU A 233 -3.05 -15.27 -0.67
CA LEU A 233 -2.23 -16.45 -0.50
C LEU A 233 -3.11 -17.70 -0.43
N THR A 234 -3.08 -18.50 -1.49
CA THR A 234 -3.62 -19.86 -1.52
C THR A 234 -2.47 -20.87 -1.38
N ASP A 235 -2.22 -21.65 -2.42
CA ASP A 235 -0.99 -22.40 -2.70
C ASP A 235 0.14 -21.51 -3.23
N ARG A 236 -0.20 -20.33 -3.76
CA ARG A 236 0.73 -19.32 -4.29
C ARG A 236 0.30 -17.92 -3.88
N TRP A 237 1.26 -17.01 -3.85
CA TRP A 237 1.02 -15.58 -3.68
C TRP A 237 0.57 -14.98 -5.01
N ILE A 238 -0.56 -14.27 -4.99
CA ILE A 238 -0.97 -13.36 -6.06
C ILE A 238 -1.20 -11.97 -5.46
N GLU A 239 -0.90 -10.92 -6.22
CA GLU A 239 -1.03 -9.54 -5.75
C GLU A 239 -1.42 -8.61 -6.90
N GLN A 240 -2.02 -7.48 -6.55
CA GLN A 240 -2.44 -6.46 -7.50
C GLN A 240 -1.25 -5.80 -8.21
N GLY A 241 -0.17 -5.55 -7.49
CA GLY A 241 1.09 -4.99 -8.00
C GLY A 241 2.24 -5.28 -7.05
N ASP A 242 3.44 -4.93 -7.45
CA ASP A 242 4.64 -5.15 -6.65
C ASP A 242 4.73 -4.10 -5.55
N MET A 243 4.64 -4.54 -4.30
CA MET A 243 4.78 -3.68 -3.14
C MET A 243 6.25 -3.31 -2.91
N GLY A 244 6.55 -2.02 -3.06
CA GLY A 244 7.85 -1.44 -2.79
C GLY A 244 7.93 -0.77 -1.41
N TRP A 245 9.07 -0.13 -1.18
CA TRP A 245 9.33 0.61 0.05
C TRP A 245 8.28 1.71 0.28
N TRP A 246 7.94 1.93 1.55
CA TRP A 246 6.98 2.95 1.99
C TRP A 246 5.55 2.77 1.48
N GLY A 247 5.19 1.57 1.02
CA GLY A 247 3.85 1.29 0.49
C GLY A 247 3.63 1.82 -0.92
N MET A 248 4.69 2.13 -1.65
CA MET A 248 4.60 2.47 -3.07
C MET A 248 4.39 1.19 -3.87
N VAL A 249 3.35 1.16 -4.71
CA VAL A 249 3.06 0.03 -5.58
C VAL A 249 3.60 0.33 -6.98
N SER A 250 4.27 -0.64 -7.58
CA SER A 250 4.70 -0.64 -8.98
C SER A 250 4.03 -1.78 -9.75
N ASP A 251 4.03 -1.71 -11.08
CA ASP A 251 3.47 -2.75 -11.95
C ASP A 251 2.03 -3.18 -11.56
N GLU A 252 1.23 -2.18 -11.19
CA GLU A 252 -0.18 -2.37 -10.85
C GLU A 252 -0.95 -2.92 -12.05
N LYS A 253 -1.66 -4.03 -11.81
CA LYS A 253 -2.58 -4.60 -12.78
C LYS A 253 -3.76 -3.66 -13.00
N ASP A 254 -4.28 -3.68 -14.22
CA ASP A 254 -5.57 -3.08 -14.53
C ASP A 254 -6.65 -3.63 -13.55
N PRO A 255 -7.57 -2.79 -13.03
CA PRO A 255 -8.56 -3.23 -12.04
C PRO A 255 -9.40 -4.43 -12.49
N ASP A 256 -9.77 -4.50 -13.76
CA ASP A 256 -10.54 -5.64 -14.29
C ASP A 256 -9.68 -6.89 -14.41
N GLU A 257 -8.40 -6.74 -14.76
CA GLU A 257 -7.44 -7.84 -14.73
C GLU A 257 -7.26 -8.40 -13.32
N TRP A 258 -7.05 -7.52 -12.34
CA TRP A 258 -6.90 -7.93 -10.95
C TRP A 258 -8.16 -8.66 -10.46
N ASN A 259 -9.34 -8.11 -10.74
CA ASN A 259 -10.60 -8.74 -10.37
C ASN A 259 -10.76 -10.15 -10.98
N ARG A 260 -10.45 -10.31 -12.26
CA ARG A 260 -10.51 -11.61 -12.94
C ARG A 260 -9.57 -12.63 -12.30
N GLN A 261 -8.31 -12.25 -12.04
CA GLN A 261 -7.33 -13.14 -11.42
C GLN A 261 -7.73 -13.53 -9.99
N TYR A 262 -8.20 -12.56 -9.19
CA TYR A 262 -8.65 -12.77 -7.82
C TYR A 262 -9.81 -13.77 -7.74
N LEU A 263 -10.86 -13.56 -8.55
CA LEU A 263 -12.01 -14.46 -8.62
C LEU A 263 -11.66 -15.84 -9.17
N MET A 264 -10.71 -15.93 -10.12
CA MET A 264 -10.26 -17.21 -10.66
C MET A 264 -9.55 -18.08 -9.62
N VAL A 265 -8.85 -17.47 -8.65
CA VAL A 265 -8.14 -18.21 -7.60
C VAL A 265 -9.06 -18.63 -6.45
N LEU A 266 -10.13 -17.88 -6.19
CA LEU A 266 -11.10 -18.22 -5.15
C LEU A 266 -12.19 -19.22 -5.58
N ARG A 267 -12.44 -19.38 -6.88
CA ARG A 267 -13.41 -20.33 -7.45
C ARG A 267 -12.80 -21.70 -7.73
#